data_AF-A0A2P8H7S8-F1
#
_entry.id   AF-A0A2P8H7S8-F1
#
_cell.length_a   1.000
_cell.length_b   1.000
_cell.length_c   1.000
_cell.angle_alpha   90.00
_cell.angle_beta   90.00
_cell.angle_gamma   90.00
#
_symmetry.space_group_name_H-M   'P 1'
#
loop_
_entity.id
_entity.type
_entity.pdbx_description
1 polymer ?
#
loop_
_entity_poly.entity_id
_entity_poly.type
_entity_poly.pdbx_seq_one_letter_code
_entity_poly.pdbx_strand_id
1 'polypeptide(L)'
;MLPDYSKFREYLVIKRYSTATIDTVIRAVNYLRQWADKENIPELEDISYSDMLDFMKWSGKGGASQKTVSGYLTHIRKYYEWLISEGMIRENPVSCIKVQGIKRRAYYDILSAAQLEELYQNYTTDITHEPGKMLPPQEMNILSRRRNRVMLSLLVYQGLRVEEIAALKVSDLQLREGKIMIHAKRRTAARSMTLESSQVYELMDYLHEVRKQLLPEGVITDQLFVQRDGGQHFYSVTQMLLKQLRQINSRIKNLDQIRASVITQWLKQYDLRKVQHLAGHKYVSSTEAYKQNVLDGLQEAVNRFHPL
;
A
#
# COMPACT_ATOMS: atom_id res chain seq x y z
N MET A 1 -17.73 -13.81 26.72
CA MET A 1 -17.72 -14.63 25.49
C MET A 1 -17.56 -13.67 24.33
N LEU A 2 -16.63 -13.90 23.40
CA LEU A 2 -16.61 -13.10 22.16
C LEU A 2 -17.89 -13.43 21.37
N PRO A 3 -18.57 -12.44 20.77
CA PRO A 3 -19.78 -12.69 19.99
C PRO A 3 -19.47 -13.63 18.82
N ASP A 4 -20.39 -14.57 18.52
CA ASP A 4 -20.27 -15.45 17.36
C ASP A 4 -20.69 -14.69 16.09
N TYR A 5 -19.73 -14.37 15.24
CA TYR A 5 -19.96 -13.72 13.95
C TYR A 5 -19.97 -14.71 12.76
N SER A 6 -20.15 -16.02 12.98
CA SER A 6 -20.06 -17.02 11.91
C SER A 6 -21.05 -16.75 10.78
N LYS A 7 -22.32 -16.49 11.09
CA LYS A 7 -23.35 -16.12 10.10
C LYS A 7 -23.02 -14.83 9.35
N PHE A 8 -22.51 -13.82 10.06
CA PHE A 8 -22.10 -12.57 9.42
C PHE A 8 -20.88 -12.76 8.51
N ARG A 9 -19.91 -13.62 8.88
CA ARG A 9 -18.79 -13.98 8.01
C ARG A 9 -19.29 -14.65 6.72
N GLU A 10 -20.20 -15.60 6.83
CA GLU A 10 -20.83 -16.24 5.65
C GLU A 10 -21.52 -15.23 4.74
N TYR A 11 -22.30 -14.31 5.31
CA TYR A 11 -22.90 -13.20 4.57
C TYR A 11 -21.85 -12.39 3.78
N LEU A 12 -20.72 -12.05 4.40
CA LEU A 12 -19.66 -11.31 3.72
C LEU A 12 -18.96 -12.13 2.62
N VAL A 13 -18.83 -13.45 2.80
CA VAL A 13 -18.32 -14.37 1.76
C VAL A 13 -19.28 -14.41 0.57
N ILE A 14 -20.58 -14.52 0.81
CA ILE A 14 -21.63 -14.50 -0.23
C ILE A 14 -21.58 -13.17 -1.02
N LYS A 15 -21.33 -12.05 -0.34
CA LYS A 15 -21.09 -10.73 -0.97
C LYS A 15 -19.74 -10.60 -1.68
N ARG A 16 -18.95 -11.68 -1.77
CA ARG A 16 -17.65 -11.76 -2.47
C ARG A 16 -16.60 -10.81 -1.92
N TYR A 17 -16.63 -10.52 -0.62
CA TYR A 17 -15.52 -9.79 0.02
C TYR A 17 -14.29 -10.70 0.17
N SER A 18 -13.09 -10.12 0.06
CA SER A 18 -11.86 -10.87 0.31
C SER A 18 -11.71 -11.19 1.80
N THR A 19 -10.99 -12.25 2.14
CA THR A 19 -10.68 -12.66 3.52
C THR A 19 -10.13 -11.49 4.36
N ALA A 20 -9.16 -10.75 3.83
CA ALA A 20 -8.62 -9.56 4.49
C ALA A 20 -9.66 -8.46 4.74
N THR A 21 -10.63 -8.30 3.82
CA THR A 21 -11.73 -7.33 4.01
C THR A 21 -12.65 -7.82 5.12
N ILE A 22 -13.00 -9.11 5.12
CA ILE A 22 -13.85 -9.74 6.15
C ILE A 22 -13.23 -9.53 7.53
N ASP A 23 -11.94 -9.84 7.69
CA ASP A 23 -11.26 -9.69 8.98
C ASP A 23 -11.20 -8.23 9.43
N THR A 24 -11.03 -7.28 8.51
CA THR A 24 -11.06 -5.86 8.84
C THR A 24 -12.45 -5.41 9.28
N VAL A 25 -13.50 -5.91 8.62
CA VAL A 25 -14.89 -5.63 8.99
C VAL A 25 -15.18 -6.15 10.40
N ILE A 26 -14.85 -7.42 10.66
CA ILE A 26 -15.06 -8.05 11.96
C ILE A 26 -14.30 -7.32 13.06
N ARG A 27 -13.05 -6.88 12.81
CA ARG A 27 -12.29 -6.06 13.76
C ARG A 27 -12.98 -4.74 14.08
N ALA A 28 -13.57 -4.07 13.09
CA ALA A 28 -14.30 -2.83 13.31
C ALA A 28 -15.58 -3.04 14.15
N VAL A 29 -16.31 -4.14 13.91
CA VAL A 29 -17.49 -4.50 14.72
C VAL A 29 -17.09 -4.85 16.15
N ASN A 30 -16.01 -5.62 16.34
CA ASN A 30 -15.47 -5.88 17.68
C ASN A 30 -15.03 -4.62 18.41
N TYR A 31 -14.48 -3.64 17.70
CA TYR A 31 -14.11 -2.36 18.29
C TYR A 31 -15.35 -1.55 18.73
N LEU A 32 -16.45 -1.64 17.99
CA LEU A 32 -17.74 -1.11 18.42
C LEU A 32 -18.26 -1.85 19.66
N ARG A 33 -18.19 -3.20 19.68
CA ARG A 33 -18.58 -4.01 20.84
C ARG A 33 -17.84 -3.61 22.12
N GLN A 34 -16.52 -3.43 22.03
CA GLN A 34 -15.71 -2.99 23.17
C GLN A 34 -16.15 -1.62 23.73
N TRP A 35 -16.64 -0.74 22.88
CA TRP A 35 -17.21 0.53 23.33
C TRP A 35 -18.61 0.33 23.93
N ALA A 36 -19.47 -0.45 23.27
CA ALA A 36 -20.81 -0.78 23.76
C ALA A 36 -20.77 -1.43 25.16
N ASP A 37 -19.82 -2.34 25.39
CA ASP A 37 -19.59 -2.95 26.71
C ASP A 37 -19.28 -1.91 27.80
N LYS A 38 -18.56 -0.84 27.47
CA LYS A 38 -18.21 0.23 28.43
C LYS A 38 -19.38 1.14 28.74
N GLU A 39 -20.25 1.36 27.76
CA GLU A 39 -21.48 2.15 27.92
C GLU A 39 -22.65 1.30 28.45
N ASN A 40 -22.40 0.03 28.80
CA ASN A 40 -23.39 -0.93 29.28
C ASN A 40 -24.54 -1.20 28.29
N ILE A 41 -24.24 -1.19 26.99
CA ILE A 41 -25.18 -1.53 25.92
C ILE A 41 -25.08 -3.05 25.66
N PRO A 42 -26.08 -3.86 26.06
CA PRO A 42 -25.98 -5.33 26.01
C PRO A 42 -25.98 -5.86 24.58
N GLU A 43 -26.80 -5.29 23.69
CA GLU A 43 -26.97 -5.75 22.31
C GLU A 43 -26.57 -4.65 21.32
N LEU A 44 -25.89 -5.03 20.22
CA LEU A 44 -25.47 -4.03 19.22
C LEU A 44 -26.66 -3.53 18.39
N GLU A 45 -27.74 -4.29 18.37
CA GLU A 45 -29.02 -4.00 17.74
C GLU A 45 -29.70 -2.77 18.37
N ASP A 46 -29.45 -2.50 19.65
CA ASP A 46 -30.04 -1.39 20.41
C ASP A 46 -29.34 -0.04 20.19
N ILE A 47 -28.19 -0.04 19.49
CA ILE A 47 -27.40 1.16 19.26
C ILE A 47 -28.17 2.13 18.36
N SER A 48 -28.42 3.33 18.90
CA SER A 48 -29.07 4.42 18.19
C SER A 48 -28.08 5.25 17.37
N TYR A 49 -28.62 6.22 16.62
CA TYR A 49 -27.81 7.24 15.96
C TYR A 49 -26.98 8.07 16.96
N SER A 50 -27.53 8.38 18.14
CA SER A 50 -26.81 9.16 19.16
C SER A 50 -25.62 8.37 19.71
N ASP A 51 -25.83 7.08 19.98
CA ASP A 51 -24.79 6.16 20.45
C ASP A 51 -23.64 6.08 19.44
N MET A 52 -23.94 6.03 18.13
CA MET A 52 -22.90 6.05 17.10
C MET A 52 -22.09 7.36 17.08
N LEU A 53 -22.70 8.50 17.39
CA LEU A 53 -21.97 9.76 17.52
C LEU A 53 -21.06 9.75 18.76
N ASP A 54 -21.49 9.13 19.85
CA ASP A 54 -20.69 9.01 21.06
C ASP A 54 -19.54 8.00 20.89
N PHE A 55 -19.78 6.90 20.17
CA PHE A 55 -18.72 6.00 19.70
C PHE A 55 -17.66 6.76 18.87
N MET A 56 -18.07 7.65 17.96
CA MET A 56 -17.12 8.45 17.17
C MET A 56 -16.27 9.36 18.06
N LYS A 57 -16.88 10.03 19.05
CA LYS A 57 -16.16 10.88 20.00
C LYS A 57 -15.20 10.05 20.85
N TRP A 58 -15.65 8.90 21.35
CA TRP A 58 -14.84 7.99 22.14
C TRP A 58 -13.63 7.47 21.35
N SER A 59 -13.84 7.04 20.11
CA SER A 59 -12.78 6.56 19.22
C SER A 59 -11.75 7.68 18.93
N GLY A 60 -12.23 8.91 18.69
CA GLY A 60 -11.37 10.09 18.52
C GLY A 60 -10.52 10.39 19.77
N LYS A 61 -11.13 10.36 20.96
CA LYS A 61 -10.41 10.50 22.25
C LYS A 61 -9.38 9.40 22.46
N GLY A 62 -9.63 8.20 21.93
CA GLY A 62 -8.69 7.07 21.91
C GLY A 62 -7.54 7.19 20.89
N GLY A 63 -7.41 8.33 20.20
CA GLY A 63 -6.33 8.60 19.25
C GLY A 63 -6.63 8.20 17.80
N ALA A 64 -7.85 7.74 17.49
CA ALA A 64 -8.22 7.44 16.12
C ALA A 64 -8.36 8.72 15.29
N SER A 65 -7.67 8.78 14.15
CA SER A 65 -7.85 9.88 13.20
C SER A 65 -9.27 9.90 12.62
N GLN A 66 -9.75 11.05 12.17
CA GLN A 66 -11.05 11.17 11.48
C GLN A 66 -11.19 10.18 10.31
N LYS A 67 -10.09 9.92 9.60
CA LYS A 67 -10.04 8.94 8.52
C LYS A 67 -10.22 7.51 9.04
N THR A 68 -9.59 7.19 10.17
CA THR A 68 -9.75 5.90 10.85
C THR A 68 -11.20 5.69 11.29
N VAL A 69 -11.80 6.70 11.93
CA VAL A 69 -13.21 6.67 12.35
C VAL A 69 -14.14 6.46 11.15
N SER A 70 -13.93 7.20 10.06
CA SER A 70 -14.67 7.01 8.80
C SER A 70 -14.54 5.58 8.24
N GLY A 71 -13.35 4.98 8.37
CA GLY A 71 -13.10 3.58 8.02
C GLY A 71 -13.91 2.62 8.89
N TYR A 72 -13.90 2.80 10.21
CA TYR A 72 -14.72 2.00 11.13
C TYR A 72 -16.19 2.08 10.76
N LEU A 73 -16.75 3.28 10.58
CA LEU A 73 -18.16 3.46 10.19
C LEU A 73 -18.49 2.78 8.86
N THR A 74 -17.58 2.80 7.89
CA THR A 74 -17.77 2.09 6.61
C THR A 74 -17.89 0.59 6.79
N HIS A 75 -17.13 0.01 7.73
CA HIS A 75 -17.17 -1.41 8.05
C HIS A 75 -18.37 -1.77 8.91
N ILE A 76 -18.65 -0.98 9.95
CA ILE A 76 -19.80 -1.14 10.84
C ILE A 76 -21.11 -1.03 10.06
N ARG A 77 -21.18 -0.14 9.05
CA ARG A 77 -22.35 -0.06 8.16
C ARG A 77 -22.69 -1.41 7.51
N LYS A 78 -21.69 -2.20 7.11
CA LYS A 78 -21.89 -3.54 6.53
C LYS A 78 -22.49 -4.53 7.52
N TYR A 79 -22.18 -4.38 8.80
CA TYR A 79 -22.76 -5.20 9.86
C TYR A 79 -24.23 -4.86 10.07
N TYR A 80 -24.58 -3.58 10.16
CA TYR A 80 -25.99 -3.18 10.24
C TYR A 80 -26.78 -3.48 8.96
N GLU A 81 -26.15 -3.44 7.77
CA GLU A 81 -26.76 -3.94 6.53
C GLU A 81 -27.08 -5.45 6.61
N TRP A 82 -26.23 -6.24 7.27
CA TRP A 82 -26.48 -7.65 7.51
C TRP A 82 -27.63 -7.84 8.52
N LEU A 83 -27.62 -7.14 9.65
CA LEU A 83 -28.70 -7.19 10.65
C LEU A 83 -30.07 -6.86 10.03
N ILE A 84 -30.12 -5.88 9.12
CA ILE A 84 -31.34 -5.57 8.34
C ILE A 84 -31.73 -6.75 7.44
N SER A 85 -30.77 -7.37 6.75
CA SER A 85 -31.05 -8.51 5.87
C SER A 85 -31.56 -9.75 6.62
N GLU A 86 -31.20 -9.90 7.89
CA GLU A 86 -31.70 -10.94 8.79
C GLU A 86 -33.02 -10.55 9.48
N GLY A 87 -33.52 -9.33 9.26
CA GLY A 87 -34.75 -8.82 9.88
C GLY A 87 -34.62 -8.48 11.37
N MET A 88 -33.39 -8.39 11.90
CA MET A 88 -33.13 -8.11 13.31
C MET A 88 -33.38 -6.64 13.67
N ILE A 89 -33.12 -5.73 12.72
CA ILE A 89 -33.37 -4.29 12.88
C ILE A 89 -34.02 -3.74 11.60
N ARG A 90 -34.66 -2.57 11.72
CA ARG A 90 -35.33 -1.89 10.59
C ARG A 90 -34.48 -0.84 9.91
N GLU A 91 -33.61 -0.16 10.67
CA GLU A 91 -32.85 0.98 10.21
C GLU A 91 -31.37 0.84 10.59
N ASN A 92 -30.51 1.42 9.76
CA ASN A 92 -29.07 1.39 9.99
C ASN A 92 -28.66 2.69 10.71
N PRO A 93 -28.18 2.64 11.97
CA PRO A 93 -27.84 3.84 12.75
C PRO A 93 -26.65 4.62 12.16
N VAL A 94 -25.93 4.04 11.19
CA VAL A 94 -24.74 4.61 10.54
C VAL A 94 -25.01 5.15 9.12
N SER A 95 -26.23 4.96 8.61
CA SER A 95 -26.59 5.31 7.23
C SER A 95 -26.35 6.79 6.90
N CYS A 96 -26.78 7.70 7.79
CA CYS A 96 -26.70 9.15 7.59
C CYS A 96 -25.42 9.80 8.12
N ILE A 97 -24.55 9.04 8.79
CA ILE A 97 -23.35 9.59 9.42
C ILE A 97 -22.26 9.85 8.36
N LYS A 98 -21.87 11.12 8.23
CA LYS A 98 -20.73 11.57 7.42
C LYS A 98 -19.69 12.24 8.32
N VAL A 99 -18.48 11.68 8.34
CA VAL A 99 -17.35 12.29 9.04
C VAL A 99 -16.86 13.49 8.23
N GLN A 100 -16.98 14.69 8.81
CA GLN A 100 -16.50 15.93 8.19
C GLN A 100 -15.02 16.18 8.51
N GLY A 101 -14.39 17.08 7.75
CA GLY A 101 -13.03 17.54 8.02
C GLY A 101 -11.92 16.58 7.64
N ILE A 102 -12.22 15.41 7.03
CA ILE A 102 -11.20 14.47 6.57
C ILE A 102 -10.31 15.16 5.54
N LYS A 103 -9.11 15.56 5.98
CA LYS A 103 -8.09 16.12 5.09
C LYS A 103 -7.74 15.08 4.04
N ARG A 104 -7.73 15.50 2.76
CA ARG A 104 -7.21 14.65 1.68
C ARG A 104 -5.77 14.29 1.99
N ARG A 105 -5.35 13.08 1.57
CA ARG A 105 -3.97 12.64 1.77
C ARG A 105 -3.08 13.59 0.98
N ALA A 106 -2.38 14.44 1.71
CA ALA A 106 -1.37 15.27 1.10
C ALA A 106 -0.08 14.46 0.97
N TYR A 107 0.50 14.44 -0.22
CA TYR A 107 1.80 13.82 -0.45
C TYR A 107 2.86 14.89 -0.22
N TYR A 108 3.04 15.29 1.04
CA TYR A 108 4.19 16.10 1.46
C TYR A 108 5.45 15.20 1.47
N ASP A 109 6.61 15.78 1.17
CA ASP A 109 7.91 15.08 0.96
C ASP A 109 8.00 14.21 -0.29
N ILE A 110 7.64 14.75 -1.45
CA ILE A 110 7.95 14.13 -2.75
C ILE A 110 9.44 14.28 -3.08
N LEU A 111 10.06 13.21 -3.59
CA LEU A 111 11.42 13.22 -4.13
C LEU A 111 11.45 13.84 -5.54
N SER A 112 12.49 14.62 -5.83
CA SER A 112 12.76 15.12 -7.18
C SER A 112 13.20 13.98 -8.12
N ALA A 113 13.18 14.21 -9.44
CA ALA A 113 13.69 13.24 -10.40
C ALA A 113 15.16 12.87 -10.13
N ALA A 114 16.00 13.85 -9.80
CA ALA A 114 17.40 13.62 -9.44
C ALA A 114 17.55 12.78 -8.15
N GLN A 115 16.71 13.03 -7.13
CA GLN A 115 16.74 12.24 -5.89
C GLN A 115 16.27 10.80 -6.08
N LEU A 116 15.32 10.57 -7.01
CA LEU A 116 14.88 9.22 -7.37
C LEU A 116 15.99 8.45 -8.09
N GLU A 117 16.68 9.12 -9.02
CA GLU A 117 17.83 8.54 -9.72
C GLU A 117 18.98 8.25 -8.75
N GLU A 118 19.33 9.21 -7.89
CA GLU A 118 20.35 9.06 -6.85
C GLU A 118 20.03 7.88 -5.92
N LEU A 119 18.76 7.71 -5.55
CA LEU A 119 18.32 6.60 -4.70
C LEU A 119 18.62 5.23 -5.34
N TYR A 120 18.44 5.11 -6.66
CA TYR A 120 18.75 3.89 -7.39
C TYR A 120 20.26 3.71 -7.59
N GLN A 121 20.97 4.76 -8.04
CA GLN A 121 22.40 4.69 -8.33
C GLN A 121 23.23 4.39 -7.08
N ASN A 122 22.90 5.02 -5.94
CA ASN A 122 23.61 4.84 -4.68
C ASN A 122 23.21 3.57 -3.92
N TYR A 123 22.29 2.76 -4.46
CA TYR A 123 21.90 1.52 -3.82
C TYR A 123 22.99 0.45 -3.99
N THR A 124 23.77 0.19 -2.94
CA THR A 124 24.84 -0.81 -2.98
C THR A 124 24.33 -2.25 -2.78
N THR A 125 24.79 -3.16 -3.65
CA THR A 125 24.60 -4.60 -3.48
C THR A 125 25.64 -5.22 -2.54
N ASP A 126 26.77 -4.56 -2.36
CA ASP A 126 27.87 -5.04 -1.54
C ASP A 126 27.55 -4.89 -0.04
N ILE A 127 28.21 -5.71 0.77
CA ILE A 127 28.07 -5.68 2.22
C ILE A 127 29.36 -5.12 2.79
N THR A 128 29.33 -3.85 3.16
CA THR A 128 30.42 -3.20 3.89
C THR A 128 30.24 -3.46 5.38
N HIS A 129 31.22 -4.14 6.00
CA HIS A 129 31.24 -4.36 7.44
C HIS A 129 31.99 -3.21 8.14
N GLU A 130 31.33 -2.53 9.09
CA GLU A 130 32.04 -1.71 10.07
C GLU A 130 32.78 -2.64 11.05
N PRO A 131 34.10 -2.44 11.28
CA PRO A 131 34.84 -3.21 12.27
C PRO A 131 34.15 -3.14 13.65
N GLY A 132 33.83 -4.28 14.24
CA GLY A 132 33.22 -4.37 15.58
C GLY A 132 31.68 -4.38 15.62
N LYS A 133 30.97 -4.24 14.49
CA LYS A 133 29.50 -4.45 14.41
C LYS A 133 29.16 -5.67 13.57
N MET A 134 28.54 -6.68 14.19
CA MET A 134 27.89 -7.75 13.44
C MET A 134 26.56 -7.27 12.88
N LEU A 135 26.40 -7.34 11.56
CA LEU A 135 25.09 -7.15 10.94
C LEU A 135 24.22 -8.39 11.21
N PRO A 136 22.89 -8.23 11.35
CA PRO A 136 21.98 -9.37 11.41
C PRO A 136 22.16 -10.28 10.19
N PRO A 137 22.03 -11.62 10.32
CA PRO A 137 22.20 -12.55 9.19
C PRO A 137 21.32 -12.21 7.97
N GLN A 138 20.15 -11.63 8.19
CA GLN A 138 19.22 -11.19 7.14
C GLN A 138 19.79 -10.03 6.29
N GLU A 139 20.70 -9.23 6.84
CA GLU A 139 21.35 -8.10 6.18
C GLU A 139 22.67 -8.48 5.48
N MET A 140 23.22 -9.65 5.82
CA MET A 140 24.45 -10.21 5.26
C MET A 140 24.23 -11.00 3.96
N ASN A 141 23.10 -10.80 3.28
CA ASN A 141 22.75 -11.57 2.09
C ASN A 141 22.84 -10.72 0.80
N ILE A 142 23.96 -10.89 0.08
CA ILE A 142 24.24 -10.20 -1.19
C ILE A 142 23.21 -10.52 -2.28
N LEU A 143 22.70 -11.75 -2.34
CA LEU A 143 21.68 -12.15 -3.31
C LEU A 143 20.36 -11.43 -3.05
N SER A 144 19.96 -11.31 -1.78
CA SER A 144 18.79 -10.50 -1.39
C SER A 144 18.97 -9.03 -1.74
N ARG A 145 20.18 -8.47 -1.60
CA ARG A 145 20.48 -7.10 -2.01
C ARG A 145 20.40 -6.91 -3.53
N ARG A 146 20.95 -7.83 -4.34
CA ARG A 146 20.82 -7.82 -5.82
C ARG A 146 19.35 -7.88 -6.24
N ARG A 147 18.55 -8.78 -5.67
CA ARG A 147 17.08 -8.81 -5.88
C ARG A 147 16.43 -7.47 -5.55
N ASN A 148 16.74 -6.92 -4.38
CA ASN A 148 16.16 -5.67 -3.91
C ASN A 148 16.53 -4.48 -4.82
N ARG A 149 17.73 -4.45 -5.41
CA ARG A 149 18.14 -3.44 -6.40
C ARG A 149 17.25 -3.48 -7.66
N VAL A 150 16.98 -4.68 -8.16
CA VAL A 150 16.06 -4.87 -9.30
C VAL A 150 14.63 -4.47 -8.93
N MET A 151 14.16 -4.78 -7.72
CA MET A 151 12.86 -4.31 -7.24
C MET A 151 12.80 -2.78 -7.14
N LEU A 152 13.88 -2.15 -6.66
CA LEU A 152 14.00 -0.70 -6.55
C LEU A 152 13.91 -0.03 -7.93
N SER A 153 14.56 -0.61 -8.95
CA SER A 153 14.49 -0.06 -10.31
C SER A 153 13.03 -0.01 -10.81
N LEU A 154 12.24 -1.07 -10.59
CA LEU A 154 10.82 -1.09 -10.95
C LEU A 154 9.97 -0.09 -10.15
N LEU A 155 10.35 0.21 -8.90
CA LEU A 155 9.71 1.27 -8.10
C LEU A 155 10.03 2.66 -8.63
N VAL A 156 11.27 2.90 -9.07
CA VAL A 156 11.77 4.21 -9.50
C VAL A 156 11.36 4.53 -10.93
N TYR A 157 11.55 3.61 -11.87
CA TYR A 157 11.32 3.88 -13.30
C TYR A 157 9.87 3.59 -13.73
N GLN A 158 9.26 2.51 -13.23
CA GLN A 158 7.88 2.13 -13.58
C GLN A 158 6.86 2.50 -12.50
N GLY A 159 7.31 3.05 -11.37
CA GLY A 159 6.43 3.54 -10.32
C GLY A 159 5.53 2.45 -9.73
N LEU A 160 5.88 1.16 -9.78
CA LEU A 160 4.97 0.06 -9.44
C LEU A 160 4.54 0.05 -7.97
N ARG A 161 3.38 -0.55 -7.66
CA ARG A 161 3.01 -0.83 -6.26
C ARG A 161 3.73 -2.08 -5.77
N VAL A 162 3.97 -2.16 -4.47
CA VAL A 162 4.52 -3.38 -3.83
C VAL A 162 3.69 -4.62 -4.16
N GLU A 163 2.35 -4.51 -4.13
CA GLU A 163 1.44 -5.61 -4.49
C GLU A 163 1.53 -6.01 -5.98
N GLU A 164 1.90 -5.08 -6.85
CA GLU A 164 2.12 -5.37 -8.27
C GLU A 164 3.45 -6.12 -8.43
N ILE A 165 4.52 -5.63 -7.81
CA ILE A 165 5.85 -6.27 -7.83
C ILE A 165 5.78 -7.69 -7.28
N ALA A 166 5.11 -7.88 -6.13
CA ALA A 166 4.94 -9.18 -5.50
C ALA A 166 4.15 -10.19 -6.36
N ALA A 167 3.36 -9.71 -7.32
CA ALA A 167 2.53 -10.53 -8.19
C ALA A 167 3.13 -10.78 -9.58
N LEU A 168 4.25 -10.14 -9.92
CA LEU A 168 4.90 -10.33 -11.21
C LEU A 168 5.39 -11.77 -11.36
N LYS A 169 5.25 -12.29 -12.57
CA LYS A 169 5.76 -13.59 -12.99
C LYS A 169 6.94 -13.44 -13.92
N VAL A 170 7.76 -14.49 -14.04
CA VAL A 170 8.88 -14.51 -14.99
C VAL A 170 8.39 -14.27 -16.43
N SER A 171 7.22 -14.82 -16.80
CA SER A 171 6.60 -14.63 -18.11
C SER A 171 6.16 -13.19 -18.41
N ASP A 172 6.04 -12.35 -17.38
CA ASP A 172 5.61 -10.96 -17.54
C ASP A 172 6.76 -10.06 -18.03
N LEU A 173 8.01 -10.55 -17.95
CA LEU A 173 9.20 -9.87 -18.45
C LEU A 173 9.45 -10.24 -19.92
N GLN A 174 9.33 -9.23 -20.77
CA GLN A 174 9.60 -9.29 -22.21
C GLN A 174 10.94 -8.59 -22.47
N LEU A 175 12.03 -9.22 -22.00
CA LEU A 175 13.36 -8.60 -21.99
C LEU A 175 13.91 -8.33 -23.39
N ARG A 176 13.55 -9.14 -24.38
CA ARG A 176 13.93 -8.91 -25.79
C ARG A 176 13.30 -7.63 -26.33
N GLU A 177 12.06 -7.37 -25.95
CA GLU A 177 11.30 -6.19 -26.34
C GLU A 177 11.52 -5.00 -25.40
N GLY A 178 12.28 -5.19 -24.31
CA GLY A 178 12.49 -4.17 -23.28
C GLY A 178 11.20 -3.77 -22.57
N LYS A 179 10.29 -4.71 -22.30
CA LYS A 179 8.97 -4.44 -21.71
C LYS A 179 8.66 -5.32 -20.51
N ILE A 180 7.74 -4.82 -19.68
CA ILE A 180 7.13 -5.57 -18.58
C ILE A 180 5.61 -5.43 -18.62
N MET A 181 4.91 -6.55 -18.43
CA MET A 181 3.45 -6.61 -18.37
C MET A 181 2.98 -6.60 -16.91
N ILE A 182 2.18 -5.60 -16.56
CA ILE A 182 1.56 -5.51 -15.23
C ILE A 182 0.10 -5.87 -15.35
N HIS A 183 -0.31 -6.95 -14.69
CA HIS A 183 -1.70 -7.41 -14.69
C HIS A 183 -2.60 -6.53 -13.82
N ALA A 184 -3.88 -6.48 -14.18
CA ALA A 184 -4.87 -5.75 -13.40
C ALA A 184 -5.00 -6.34 -11.99
N LYS A 185 -5.12 -5.47 -10.99
CA LYS A 185 -5.49 -5.82 -9.61
C LYS A 185 -6.82 -5.19 -9.24
N ARG A 186 -7.23 -5.31 -7.98
CA ARG A 186 -8.48 -4.71 -7.49
C ARG A 186 -8.55 -3.21 -7.80
N ARG A 187 -7.48 -2.48 -7.50
CA ARG A 187 -7.40 -1.01 -7.62
C ARG A 187 -6.64 -0.50 -8.85
N THR A 188 -5.93 -1.37 -9.56
CA THR A 188 -5.11 -0.99 -10.72
C THR A 188 -5.53 -1.71 -11.99
N ALA A 189 -5.42 -1.02 -13.12
CA ALA A 189 -5.65 -1.57 -14.46
C ALA A 189 -4.37 -2.22 -15.00
N ALA A 190 -4.54 -3.14 -15.94
CA ALA A 190 -3.42 -3.76 -16.64
C ALA A 190 -2.72 -2.74 -17.55
N ARG A 191 -1.41 -2.86 -17.69
CA ARG A 191 -0.59 -1.97 -18.54
C ARG A 191 0.73 -2.63 -18.93
N SER A 192 1.25 -2.27 -20.09
CA SER A 192 2.61 -2.58 -20.51
C SER A 192 3.49 -1.37 -20.27
N MET A 193 4.70 -1.56 -19.75
CA MET A 193 5.65 -0.48 -19.51
C MET A 193 7.01 -0.85 -20.10
N THR A 194 7.69 0.15 -20.68
CA THR A 194 9.05 0.01 -21.18
C THR A 194 10.03 -0.03 -20.01
N LEU A 195 11.06 -0.86 -20.13
CA LEU A 195 12.20 -0.97 -19.24
C LEU A 195 13.35 -0.11 -19.77
N GLU A 196 14.10 0.51 -18.88
CA GLU A 196 15.36 1.18 -19.24
C GLU A 196 16.41 0.14 -19.65
N SER A 197 17.31 0.50 -20.55
CA SER A 197 18.36 -0.41 -21.04
C SER A 197 19.23 -0.97 -19.90
N SER A 198 19.52 -0.15 -18.88
CA SER A 198 20.23 -0.58 -17.67
C SER A 198 19.44 -1.60 -16.85
N GLN A 199 18.12 -1.44 -16.75
CA GLN A 199 17.25 -2.38 -16.04
C GLN A 199 17.22 -3.75 -16.72
N VAL A 200 17.24 -3.80 -18.05
CA VAL A 200 17.22 -5.07 -18.79
C VAL A 200 18.42 -5.94 -18.41
N TYR A 201 19.61 -5.34 -18.34
CA TYR A 201 20.82 -6.05 -17.94
C TYR A 201 20.72 -6.60 -16.50
N GLU A 202 20.33 -5.76 -15.53
CA GLU A 202 20.19 -6.20 -14.13
C GLU A 202 19.08 -7.27 -13.95
N LEU A 203 18.00 -7.19 -14.75
CA LEU A 203 16.93 -8.19 -14.75
C LEU A 203 17.39 -9.52 -15.34
N MET A 204 18.18 -9.51 -16.43
CA MET A 204 18.76 -10.72 -17.02
C MET A 204 19.69 -11.42 -16.02
N ASP A 205 20.59 -10.65 -15.42
CA ASP A 205 21.51 -11.11 -14.37
C ASP A 205 20.75 -11.72 -13.18
N TYR A 206 19.71 -11.03 -12.72
CA TYR A 206 18.85 -11.53 -11.65
C TYR A 206 18.17 -12.85 -12.03
N LEU A 207 17.60 -12.99 -13.23
CA LEU A 207 16.90 -14.20 -13.66
C LEU A 207 17.84 -15.41 -13.82
N HIS A 208 19.03 -15.20 -14.38
CA HIS A 208 19.93 -16.28 -14.75
C HIS A 208 20.84 -16.73 -13.61
N GLU A 209 21.18 -15.84 -12.67
CA GLU A 209 22.08 -16.12 -11.56
C GLU A 209 21.39 -16.03 -10.20
N VAL A 210 20.92 -14.83 -9.82
CA VAL A 210 20.53 -14.52 -8.44
C VAL A 210 19.26 -15.26 -8.03
N ARG A 211 18.22 -15.25 -8.88
CA ARG A 211 16.93 -15.89 -8.61
C ARG A 211 17.10 -17.39 -8.41
N LYS A 212 17.95 -18.05 -9.22
CA LYS A 212 18.21 -19.50 -9.09
C LYS A 212 18.85 -19.83 -7.75
N GLN A 213 19.79 -19.01 -7.27
CA GLN A 213 20.44 -19.21 -5.97
C GLN A 213 19.55 -18.84 -4.77
N LEU A 214 18.56 -17.96 -4.98
CA LEU A 214 17.56 -17.62 -3.97
C LEU A 214 16.42 -18.64 -3.87
N LEU A 215 16.23 -19.49 -4.88
CA LEU A 215 15.21 -20.53 -4.84
C LEU A 215 15.71 -21.72 -4.00
N PRO A 216 14.96 -22.17 -2.98
CA PRO A 216 15.25 -23.44 -2.33
C PRO A 216 15.19 -24.59 -3.34
N GLU A 217 16.02 -25.61 -3.13
CA GLU A 217 15.97 -26.84 -3.92
C GLU A 217 14.55 -27.45 -3.88
N GLY A 218 14.07 -27.90 -5.04
CA GLY A 218 12.74 -28.52 -5.18
C GLY A 218 11.55 -27.56 -5.24
N VAL A 219 11.74 -26.25 -5.04
CA VAL A 219 10.65 -25.27 -5.14
C VAL A 219 10.44 -24.81 -6.58
N ILE A 220 9.26 -25.10 -7.13
CA ILE A 220 8.83 -24.61 -8.45
C ILE A 220 7.89 -23.42 -8.24
N THR A 221 8.26 -22.26 -8.78
CA THR A 221 7.42 -21.06 -8.77
C THR A 221 7.64 -20.23 -10.02
N ASP A 222 6.56 -19.65 -10.53
CA ASP A 222 6.57 -18.71 -11.66
C ASP A 222 6.77 -17.25 -11.22
N GLN A 223 6.78 -16.98 -9.91
CA GLN A 223 6.97 -15.64 -9.37
C GLN A 223 8.32 -15.06 -9.77
N LEU A 224 8.32 -13.81 -10.24
CA LEU A 224 9.54 -13.12 -10.63
C LEU A 224 10.46 -12.95 -9.42
N PHE A 225 9.94 -12.36 -8.34
CA PHE A 225 10.71 -12.07 -7.14
C PHE A 225 10.43 -13.11 -6.05
N VAL A 226 11.50 -13.76 -5.58
CA VAL A 226 11.43 -14.86 -4.61
C VAL A 226 12.14 -14.51 -3.31
N GLN A 227 11.74 -15.16 -2.21
CA GLN A 227 12.42 -15.10 -0.92
C GLN A 227 13.23 -16.39 -0.72
N ARG A 228 14.39 -16.26 -0.07
CA ARG A 228 15.34 -17.37 0.18
C ARG A 228 14.72 -18.59 0.86
N ASP A 229 13.78 -18.38 1.79
CA ASP A 229 13.20 -19.47 2.60
C ASP A 229 11.86 -19.99 2.04
N GLY A 230 11.52 -19.65 0.79
CA GLY A 230 10.21 -20.01 0.20
C GLY A 230 9.00 -19.35 0.89
N GLY A 231 9.23 -18.45 1.84
CA GLY A 231 8.19 -17.72 2.56
C GLY A 231 7.33 -16.87 1.63
N GLN A 232 6.01 -16.94 1.79
CA GLN A 232 5.04 -16.21 0.96
C GLN A 232 4.94 -14.71 1.29
N HIS A 233 5.68 -14.22 2.29
CA HIS A 233 5.49 -12.88 2.83
C HIS A 233 6.50 -11.87 2.30
N PHE A 234 6.17 -11.29 1.15
CA PHE A 234 6.87 -10.16 0.52
C PHE A 234 7.08 -8.94 1.44
N TYR A 235 6.35 -8.88 2.56
CA TYR A 235 6.50 -7.86 3.60
C TYR A 235 7.94 -7.78 4.14
N SER A 236 8.57 -8.91 4.48
CA SER A 236 9.93 -8.95 5.04
C SER A 236 10.95 -8.31 4.06
N VAL A 237 10.83 -8.69 2.79
CA VAL A 237 11.64 -8.16 1.68
C VAL A 237 11.50 -6.64 1.57
N THR A 238 10.26 -6.14 1.61
CA THR A 238 9.99 -4.70 1.48
C THR A 238 10.43 -3.89 2.69
N GLN A 239 10.36 -4.46 3.90
CA GLN A 239 10.89 -3.82 5.11
C GLN A 239 12.41 -3.73 5.07
N MET A 240 13.08 -4.79 4.61
CA MET A 240 14.53 -4.79 4.43
C MET A 240 14.96 -3.75 3.39
N LEU A 241 14.29 -3.74 2.22
CA LEU A 241 14.53 -2.71 1.20
C LEU A 241 14.32 -1.31 1.79
N LEU A 242 13.21 -1.07 2.49
CA LEU A 242 12.95 0.23 3.10
C LEU A 242 14.02 0.65 4.12
N LYS A 243 14.54 -0.29 4.91
CA LYS A 243 15.66 -0.04 5.84
C LYS A 243 16.92 0.39 5.08
N GLN A 244 17.25 -0.30 4.00
CA GLN A 244 18.40 0.00 3.15
C GLN A 244 18.24 1.38 2.48
N LEU A 245 17.05 1.70 1.95
CA LEU A 245 16.79 3.00 1.33
C LEU A 245 16.88 4.16 2.32
N ARG A 246 16.50 3.95 3.59
CA ARG A 246 16.64 4.97 4.64
C ARG A 246 18.10 5.27 5.02
N GLN A 247 19.01 4.32 4.79
CA GLN A 247 20.45 4.55 4.97
C GLN A 247 21.00 5.49 3.89
N ILE A 248 20.43 5.44 2.69
CA ILE A 248 20.80 6.32 1.56
C ILE A 248 20.13 7.69 1.74
N ASN A 249 18.84 7.71 2.06
CA ASN A 249 18.07 8.93 2.26
C ASN A 249 17.08 8.78 3.42
N SER A 250 17.40 9.43 4.54
CA SER A 250 16.61 9.37 5.78
C SER A 250 15.20 9.97 5.66
N ARG A 251 14.91 10.74 4.60
CA ARG A 251 13.56 11.29 4.34
C ARG A 251 12.57 10.24 3.81
N ILE A 252 13.02 9.03 3.49
CA ILE A 252 12.15 7.97 2.97
C ILE A 252 11.32 7.36 4.11
N LYS A 253 10.02 7.67 4.10
CA LYS A 253 9.04 7.17 5.06
C LYS A 253 8.52 5.79 4.67
N ASN A 254 8.22 5.56 3.40
CA ASN A 254 7.68 4.28 2.90
C ASN A 254 7.85 4.18 1.36
N LEU A 255 7.62 2.99 0.80
CA LEU A 255 7.73 2.75 -0.65
C LEU A 255 6.61 3.46 -1.45
N ASP A 256 5.46 3.71 -0.83
CA ASP A 256 4.38 4.50 -1.46
C ASP A 256 4.81 5.94 -1.74
N GLN A 257 5.74 6.51 -0.95
CA GLN A 257 6.32 7.84 -1.19
C GLN A 257 7.14 7.86 -2.48
N ILE A 258 7.92 6.81 -2.75
CA ILE A 258 8.70 6.68 -3.99
C ILE A 258 7.75 6.67 -5.18
N ARG A 259 6.72 5.81 -5.14
CA ARG A 259 5.69 5.77 -6.18
C ARG A 259 4.96 7.11 -6.34
N ALA A 260 4.58 7.75 -5.22
CA ALA A 260 3.96 9.06 -5.25
C ALA A 260 4.86 10.11 -5.92
N SER A 261 6.16 9.99 -5.70
CA SER A 261 7.16 10.88 -6.29
C SER A 261 7.25 10.68 -7.80
N VAL A 262 7.32 9.42 -8.25
CA VAL A 262 7.32 9.07 -9.68
C VAL A 262 6.08 9.61 -10.39
N ILE A 263 4.88 9.36 -9.84
CA ILE A 263 3.62 9.86 -10.41
C ILE A 263 3.61 11.39 -10.47
N THR A 264 4.10 12.05 -9.42
CA THR A 264 4.20 13.50 -9.37
C THR A 264 5.17 14.04 -10.44
N GLN A 265 6.32 13.39 -10.67
CA GLN A 265 7.22 13.80 -11.75
C GLN A 265 6.60 13.56 -13.13
N TRP A 266 5.90 12.45 -13.35
CA TRP A 266 5.17 12.22 -14.59
C TRP A 266 4.11 13.30 -14.85
N LEU A 267 3.40 13.79 -13.81
CA LEU A 267 2.43 14.88 -13.96
C LEU A 267 3.05 16.21 -14.38
N LYS A 268 4.35 16.39 -14.20
CA LYS A 268 5.08 17.57 -14.71
C LYS A 268 5.44 17.46 -16.18
N GLN A 269 5.47 16.24 -16.73
CA GLN A 269 5.95 15.95 -18.08
C GLN A 269 4.83 15.52 -19.04
N TYR A 270 3.74 14.97 -18.51
CA TYR A 270 2.69 14.32 -19.30
C TYR A 270 1.30 14.77 -18.85
N ASP A 271 0.32 14.61 -19.75
CA ASP A 271 -1.08 14.87 -19.44
C ASP A 271 -1.65 13.88 -18.41
N LEU A 272 -2.75 14.27 -17.77
CA LEU A 272 -3.39 13.52 -16.68
C LEU A 272 -3.80 12.10 -17.11
N ARG A 273 -4.23 11.89 -18.36
CA ARG A 273 -4.71 10.58 -18.85
C ARG A 273 -3.53 9.65 -19.10
N LYS A 274 -2.44 10.15 -19.69
CA LYS A 274 -1.21 9.38 -19.84
C LYS A 274 -0.66 8.97 -18.49
N VAL A 275 -0.60 9.87 -17.51
CA VAL A 275 -0.16 9.52 -16.15
C VAL A 275 -1.11 8.53 -15.48
N GLN A 276 -2.43 8.68 -15.66
CA GLN A 276 -3.40 7.71 -15.15
C GLN A 276 -3.11 6.30 -15.68
N HIS A 277 -2.82 6.18 -16.99
CA HIS A 277 -2.48 4.91 -17.62
C HIS A 277 -1.16 4.34 -17.06
N LEU A 278 -0.09 5.13 -16.99
CA LEU A 278 1.22 4.70 -16.45
C LEU A 278 1.14 4.30 -14.98
N ALA A 279 0.37 5.03 -14.17
CA ALA A 279 0.10 4.67 -12.78
C ALA A 279 -0.86 3.46 -12.68
N GLY A 280 -1.56 3.08 -13.75
CA GLY A 280 -2.57 2.04 -13.75
C GLY A 280 -3.77 2.38 -12.88
N HIS A 281 -4.11 3.65 -12.66
CA HIS A 281 -5.26 4.03 -11.85
C HIS A 281 -6.59 3.80 -12.59
N LYS A 282 -7.50 3.00 -12.02
CA LYS A 282 -8.83 2.76 -12.62
C LYS A 282 -9.69 4.02 -12.68
N TYR A 283 -9.53 4.93 -11.73
CA TYR A 283 -10.30 6.18 -11.64
C TYR A 283 -9.38 7.39 -11.78
N VAL A 284 -9.77 8.36 -12.60
CA VAL A 284 -9.02 9.62 -12.86
C VAL A 284 -8.76 10.39 -11.57
N SER A 285 -9.76 10.42 -10.67
CA SER A 285 -9.68 11.09 -9.37
C SER A 285 -8.51 10.61 -8.50
N SER A 286 -8.05 9.36 -8.70
CA SER A 286 -6.87 8.84 -8.01
C SER A 286 -5.58 9.52 -8.48
N THR A 287 -5.51 9.92 -9.75
CA THR A 287 -4.37 10.65 -10.32
C THR A 287 -4.48 12.15 -10.04
N GLU A 288 -5.67 12.73 -10.11
CA GLU A 288 -5.91 14.15 -9.78
C GLU A 288 -5.50 14.51 -8.35
N ALA A 289 -5.66 13.56 -7.41
CA ALA A 289 -5.21 13.72 -6.04
C ALA A 289 -3.71 14.07 -5.95
N TYR A 290 -2.86 13.60 -6.87
CA TYR A 290 -1.44 13.95 -6.92
C TYR A 290 -1.21 15.34 -7.53
N LYS A 291 -2.06 15.78 -8.47
CA LYS A 291 -1.96 17.10 -9.11
C LYS A 291 -2.26 18.23 -8.15
N GLN A 292 -3.28 18.07 -7.30
CA GLN A 292 -3.62 19.08 -6.26
C GLN A 292 -2.44 19.31 -5.31
N ASN A 293 -1.73 18.25 -4.92
CA ASN A 293 -0.55 18.36 -4.06
C ASN A 293 0.60 19.18 -4.67
N VAL A 294 0.77 19.15 -6.00
CA VAL A 294 1.77 19.99 -6.68
C VAL A 294 1.40 21.47 -6.57
N LEU A 295 0.11 21.79 -6.72
CA LEU A 295 -0.38 23.17 -6.64
C LEU A 295 -0.31 23.70 -5.20
N ASP A 296 -0.72 22.90 -4.22
CA ASP A 296 -0.68 23.27 -2.80
C ASP A 296 0.76 23.53 -2.33
N GLY A 297 1.71 22.67 -2.74
CA GLY A 297 3.13 22.85 -2.41
C GLY A 297 3.76 24.09 -3.05
N LEU A 298 3.33 24.47 -4.26
CA LEU A 298 3.75 25.72 -4.91
C LEU A 298 3.23 26.94 -4.14
N GLN A 299 1.97 26.93 -3.73
CA GLN A 299 1.38 28.02 -2.94
C GLN A 299 2.09 28.20 -1.60
N GLU A 300 2.39 27.10 -0.89
CA GLU A 300 3.13 27.14 0.37
C GLU A 300 4.57 27.69 0.18
N ALA A 301 5.24 27.32 -0.92
CA ALA A 301 6.57 27.83 -1.24
C ALA A 301 6.54 29.33 -1.56
N VAL A 302 5.57 29.77 -2.39
CA VAL A 302 5.37 31.19 -2.71
C VAL A 302 5.12 31.99 -1.42
N ASN A 303 4.22 31.55 -0.55
CA ASN A 303 3.94 32.22 0.73
C ASN A 303 5.17 32.27 1.66
N ARG A 304 6.12 31.32 1.53
CA ARG A 304 7.33 31.26 2.36
C ARG A 304 8.43 32.19 1.86
N PHE A 305 8.60 32.33 0.55
CA PHE A 305 9.67 33.15 -0.05
C PHE A 305 9.21 34.55 -0.48
N HIS A 306 7.90 34.72 -0.70
CA HIS A 306 7.24 35.98 -1.02
C HIS A 306 5.91 36.07 -0.26
N PRO A 307 5.94 36.27 1.08
CA PRO A 307 4.72 36.53 1.82
C PRO A 307 4.08 37.81 1.29
N LEU A 308 2.81 37.71 0.88
CA LEU A 308 1.95 38.87 0.60
C LEU A 308 1.59 39.58 1.90
#